data_AF-A0A928Y3H5-F1
#
_entry.id   AF-A0A928Y3H5-F1
#
_cell.length_a   1.000
_cell.length_b   1.000
_cell.length_c   1.000
_cell.angle_alpha   90.00
_cell.angle_beta   90.00
_cell.angle_gamma   90.00
#
_symmetry.space_group_name_H-M   'P 1'
#
loop_
_entity.id
_entity.type
_entity.pdbx_description
1 polymer ?
#
loop_
_entity_poly.entity_id
_entity_poly.type
_entity_poly.pdbx_seq_one_letter_code
_entity_poly.pdbx_strand_id
1 'polypeptide(L)'
;MLDNLKEGVIRPDIYAPELNPVYAAMLAHYSAVADPCRVRDPNRKGTVENAIQHTQTTALKGRRFESIEAQNEWLAHWEERWAAPRIHGRKKRQVAELFREEQPHLQPLPASGFAFFRQSVRTVDDAGLVQVEGSYYAALPAAPHGEVTVRAFAQSIEILDARGQLLRRHPKATRKGAFVLEGTDRIFNPSRETTRMLARMDKIGPRTAAFARELFARVSAARASARSTASCNCRADTPVPTSRQQSARSCSPPTASPTRR
;
A
#
# COMPACT_ATOMS: atom_id res chain seq x y z
N MET A 1 -15.97 16.94 8.99
CA MET A 1 -16.51 16.83 10.35
C MET A 1 -16.98 15.40 10.57
N LEU A 2 -16.37 14.69 11.51
CA LEU A 2 -16.68 13.30 11.79
C LEU A 2 -17.54 13.17 13.03
N ASP A 3 -18.52 12.29 12.95
CA ASP A 3 -19.10 11.71 14.15
C ASP A 3 -18.03 10.87 14.85
N ASN A 4 -18.02 10.83 16.18
CA ASN A 4 -17.04 10.08 16.97
C ASN A 4 -17.32 8.57 16.92
N LEU A 5 -17.57 8.06 15.71
CA LEU A 5 -17.76 6.66 15.38
C LEU A 5 -16.46 5.92 15.67
N LYS A 6 -16.53 4.84 16.46
CA LYS A 6 -15.37 4.09 16.94
C LYS A 6 -14.52 3.52 15.80
N GLU A 7 -15.14 3.28 14.65
CA GLU A 7 -14.53 2.76 13.44
C GLU A 7 -13.58 3.77 12.77
N GLY A 8 -13.84 5.08 12.93
CA GLY A 8 -13.02 6.17 12.40
C GLY A 8 -12.14 6.84 13.46
N VAL A 9 -12.69 7.04 14.66
CA VAL A 9 -12.05 7.74 15.79
C VAL A 9 -11.89 6.77 16.95
N ILE A 10 -10.66 6.34 17.24
CA ILE A 10 -10.33 5.48 18.37
C ILE A 10 -10.40 6.30 19.66
N ARG A 11 -9.73 7.46 19.69
CA ARG A 11 -9.77 8.41 20.80
C ARG A 11 -10.03 9.81 20.28
N PRO A 12 -11.21 10.40 20.57
CA PRO A 12 -11.48 11.78 20.18
C PRO A 12 -10.62 12.72 21.02
N ASP A 13 -9.88 13.60 20.35
CA ASP A 13 -9.17 14.72 20.94
C ASP A 13 -9.32 15.93 20.01
N ILE A 14 -9.26 17.12 20.59
CA ILE A 14 -9.42 18.40 19.90
C ILE A 14 -8.15 18.74 19.10
N TYR A 15 -6.97 18.31 19.59
CA TYR A 15 -5.69 18.67 18.99
C TYR A 15 -5.02 17.49 18.28
N ALA A 16 -5.07 16.28 18.86
CA ALA A 16 -4.45 15.09 18.31
C ALA A 16 -5.38 13.87 18.42
N PRO A 17 -6.47 13.80 17.63
CA PRO A 17 -7.35 12.66 17.66
C PRO A 17 -6.63 11.39 17.20
N GLU A 18 -6.79 10.31 17.95
CA GLU A 18 -6.31 9.00 17.52
C GLU A 18 -7.34 8.41 16.57
N LEU A 19 -7.03 8.44 15.28
CA LEU A 19 -7.84 7.86 14.22
C LEU A 19 -7.45 6.42 13.96
N ASN A 20 -8.39 5.65 13.40
CA ASN A 20 -8.07 4.34 12.87
C ASN A 20 -6.95 4.46 11.81
N PRO A 21 -5.85 3.69 11.89
CA PRO A 21 -4.73 3.81 10.96
C PRO A 21 -5.13 3.69 9.48
N VAL A 22 -6.11 2.86 9.16
CA VAL A 22 -6.62 2.71 7.78
C VAL A 22 -7.34 3.99 7.35
N TYR A 23 -8.14 4.56 8.25
CA TYR A 23 -8.89 5.78 7.98
C TYR A 23 -7.95 7.01 7.87
N ALA A 24 -6.96 7.11 8.76
CA ALA A 24 -5.92 8.13 8.69
C ALA A 24 -5.13 8.05 7.36
N ALA A 25 -4.78 6.84 6.91
CA ALA A 25 -4.11 6.65 5.63
C ALA A 25 -4.98 7.04 4.44
N MET A 26 -6.29 6.76 4.50
CA MET A 26 -7.25 7.19 3.48
C MET A 26 -7.33 8.71 3.40
N LEU A 27 -7.46 9.38 4.55
CA LEU A 27 -7.51 10.84 4.62
C LEU A 27 -6.24 11.49 4.06
N ALA A 28 -5.07 10.94 4.40
CA ALA A 28 -3.80 11.38 3.85
C ALA A 28 -3.72 11.19 2.32
N HIS A 29 -4.27 10.09 1.79
CA HIS A 29 -4.30 9.82 0.34
C HIS A 29 -5.12 10.85 -0.45
N TYR A 30 -6.22 11.32 0.13
CA TYR A 30 -7.10 12.33 -0.50
C TYR A 30 -6.81 13.77 -0.06
N SER A 31 -5.69 14.02 0.62
CA SER A 31 -5.35 15.34 1.19
C SER A 31 -6.49 15.94 2.04
N ALA A 32 -7.23 15.07 2.72
CA ALA A 32 -8.38 15.44 3.55
C ALA A 32 -7.99 15.41 5.03
N VAL A 33 -8.58 16.31 5.82
CA VAL A 33 -8.39 16.36 7.26
C VAL A 33 -9.69 15.96 7.95
N ALA A 34 -9.59 14.97 8.85
CA ALA A 34 -10.66 14.63 9.76
C ALA A 34 -10.71 15.63 10.92
N ASP A 35 -11.80 16.37 11.01
CA ASP A 35 -12.14 17.19 12.18
C ASP A 35 -13.20 16.45 13.01
N PRO A 36 -12.82 15.77 14.10
CA PRO A 36 -13.77 15.05 14.95
C PRO A 36 -14.60 16.02 15.79
N CYS A 37 -15.90 15.74 15.92
CA CYS A 37 -16.75 16.52 16.81
C CYS A 37 -16.27 16.43 18.27
N ARG A 38 -16.43 17.52 19.02
CA ARG A 38 -16.20 17.48 20.47
C ARG A 38 -17.14 16.48 21.13
N VAL A 39 -16.59 15.71 22.08
CA VAL A 39 -17.37 14.78 22.89
C VAL A 39 -18.42 15.56 23.68
N ARG A 40 -19.70 15.14 23.58
CA ARG A 40 -20.87 15.76 24.25
C ARG A 40 -21.24 17.18 23.77
N ASP A 41 -20.80 17.61 22.59
CA ASP A 41 -21.24 18.87 21.96
C ASP A 41 -21.94 18.60 20.61
N PRO A 42 -23.23 18.17 20.63
CA PRO A 42 -23.96 17.80 19.41
C PRO A 42 -24.27 19.00 18.51
N ASN A 43 -24.26 20.22 19.05
CA ASN A 43 -24.72 21.43 18.35
C ASN A 43 -23.83 21.84 17.18
N ARG A 44 -22.59 21.33 17.10
CA ARG A 44 -21.65 21.71 16.03
C ARG A 44 -21.88 20.97 14.71
N LYS A 45 -22.64 19.87 14.71
CA LYS A 45 -22.93 19.09 13.49
C LYS A 45 -24.15 19.61 12.71
N GLY A 46 -24.85 20.63 13.23
CA GLY A 46 -26.12 21.12 12.68
C GLY A 46 -26.07 21.57 11.22
N THR A 47 -24.95 22.07 10.71
CA THR A 47 -24.82 22.41 9.27
C THR A 47 -24.82 21.17 8.38
N VAL A 48 -24.10 20.12 8.79
CA VAL A 48 -24.03 18.85 8.06
C VAL A 48 -25.38 18.14 8.14
N GLU A 49 -26.00 18.14 9.31
CA GLU A 49 -27.32 17.55 9.53
C GLU A 49 -28.42 18.26 8.75
N ASN A 50 -28.40 19.60 8.68
CA ASN A 50 -29.35 20.36 7.87
C ASN A 50 -29.22 20.04 6.37
N ALA A 51 -28.00 19.80 5.88
CA ALA A 51 -27.79 19.40 4.48
C ALA A 51 -28.37 18.00 4.22
N ILE A 52 -28.17 17.04 5.14
CA ILE A 52 -28.74 15.70 5.05
C ILE A 52 -30.27 15.76 5.13
N GLN A 53 -30.81 16.53 6.07
CA GLN A 53 -32.24 16.71 6.27
C GLN A 53 -32.92 17.26 5.02
N HIS A 54 -32.27 18.21 4.32
CA HIS A 54 -32.75 18.73 3.05
C HIS A 54 -32.88 17.63 1.99
N THR A 55 -31.84 16.81 1.80
CA THR A 55 -31.88 15.70 0.84
C THR A 55 -32.96 14.69 1.22
N GLN A 56 -33.07 14.31 2.49
CA GLN A 56 -34.11 13.38 2.94
C GLN A 56 -35.53 13.94 2.73
N THR A 57 -35.75 15.21 3.04
CA THR A 57 -37.08 15.83 2.97
C THR A 57 -37.51 16.11 1.54
N THR A 58 -36.59 16.54 0.67
CA THR A 58 -36.92 16.98 -0.69
C THR A 58 -36.75 15.87 -1.73
N ALA A 59 -35.75 15.01 -1.59
CA ALA A 59 -35.43 13.97 -2.58
C ALA A 59 -36.14 12.64 -2.30
N LEU A 60 -36.18 12.21 -1.04
CA LEU A 60 -36.55 10.84 -0.67
C LEU A 60 -37.92 10.72 0.02
N LYS A 61 -38.44 11.80 0.59
CA LYS A 61 -39.68 11.77 1.39
C LYS A 61 -40.85 11.23 0.56
N GLY A 62 -41.50 10.18 1.09
CA GLY A 62 -42.70 9.59 0.49
C GLY A 62 -42.46 8.72 -0.74
N ARG A 63 -41.21 8.45 -1.10
CA ARG A 63 -40.86 7.58 -2.25
C ARG A 63 -40.42 6.21 -1.77
N ARG A 64 -40.81 5.18 -2.52
CA ARG A 64 -40.32 3.81 -2.39
C ARG A 64 -39.66 3.42 -3.71
N PHE A 65 -38.54 2.72 -3.61
CA PHE A 65 -37.79 2.24 -4.76
C PHE A 65 -37.74 0.72 -4.71
N GLU A 66 -37.79 0.09 -5.88
CA GLU A 66 -37.72 -1.36 -6.00
C GLU A 66 -36.28 -1.89 -5.96
N SER A 67 -35.31 -1.02 -6.27
CA SER A 67 -33.87 -1.33 -6.23
C SER A 67 -33.02 -0.12 -5.81
N ILE A 68 -31.75 -0.38 -5.48
CA ILE A 68 -30.77 0.65 -5.12
C ILE A 68 -30.36 1.44 -6.38
N GLU A 69 -30.31 0.79 -7.53
CA GLU A 69 -29.98 1.40 -8.82
C GLU A 69 -31.04 2.44 -9.19
N ALA A 70 -32.33 2.10 -9.07
CA ALA A 70 -33.44 3.02 -9.32
C ALA A 70 -33.42 4.22 -8.36
N GLN A 71 -33.00 4.01 -7.10
CA GLN A 71 -32.80 5.10 -6.14
C GLN A 71 -31.64 6.01 -6.56
N ASN A 72 -30.51 5.45 -7.00
CA ASN A 72 -29.34 6.22 -7.42
C ASN A 72 -29.62 7.07 -8.67
N GLU A 73 -30.31 6.49 -9.67
CA GLU A 73 -30.75 7.23 -10.86
C GLU A 73 -31.68 8.37 -10.50
N TRP A 74 -32.66 8.12 -9.61
CA TRP A 74 -33.55 9.17 -9.12
C TRP A 74 -32.80 10.29 -8.39
N LEU A 75 -31.83 9.95 -7.55
CA LEU A 75 -31.03 10.93 -6.82
C LEU A 75 -30.17 11.79 -7.76
N ALA A 76 -29.56 11.18 -8.78
CA ALA A 76 -28.80 11.90 -9.80
C ALA A 76 -29.68 12.87 -10.58
N HIS A 77 -30.85 12.41 -11.04
CA HIS A 77 -31.82 13.29 -11.70
C HIS A 77 -32.32 14.39 -10.76
N TRP A 78 -32.54 14.08 -9.48
CA TRP A 78 -32.98 15.07 -8.51
C TRP A 78 -31.92 16.15 -8.26
N GLU A 79 -30.66 15.75 -8.19
CA GLU A 79 -29.52 16.65 -8.01
C GLU A 79 -29.45 17.67 -9.16
N GLU A 80 -29.49 17.18 -10.40
CA GLU A 80 -29.41 18.00 -11.60
C GLU A 80 -30.60 18.96 -11.72
N ARG A 81 -31.82 18.47 -11.43
CA ARG A 81 -33.05 19.24 -11.67
C ARG A 81 -33.38 20.23 -10.56
N TRP A 82 -33.07 19.92 -9.30
CA TRP A 82 -33.47 20.73 -8.15
C TRP A 82 -32.31 21.18 -7.25
N ALA A 83 -31.33 20.31 -6.96
CA ALA A 83 -30.29 20.65 -5.98
C ALA A 83 -29.25 21.63 -6.54
N ALA A 84 -28.75 21.36 -7.76
CA ALA A 84 -27.74 22.15 -8.45
C ALA A 84 -28.21 23.57 -8.85
N PRO A 85 -29.41 23.77 -9.45
CA PRO A 85 -29.89 25.10 -9.83
C PRO A 85 -30.47 25.91 -8.66
N ARG A 86 -30.52 25.35 -7.44
CA ARG A 86 -31.05 26.04 -6.26
C ARG A 86 -30.26 27.31 -5.95
N ILE A 87 -30.98 28.35 -5.52
CA ILE A 87 -30.38 29.58 -5.01
C ILE A 87 -29.94 29.36 -3.55
N HIS A 88 -28.65 29.53 -3.28
CA HIS A 88 -28.13 29.43 -1.92
C HIS A 88 -28.68 30.56 -1.04
N GLY A 89 -29.28 30.22 0.10
CA GLY A 89 -29.92 31.18 1.01
C GLY A 89 -29.08 32.40 1.43
N ARG A 90 -27.78 32.22 1.76
CA ARG A 90 -26.87 33.32 2.20
C ARG A 90 -26.19 34.02 1.03
N LYS A 91 -25.69 33.27 0.05
CA LYS A 91 -24.95 33.80 -1.10
C LYS A 91 -25.85 34.35 -2.21
N LYS A 92 -27.16 34.03 -2.19
CA LYS A 92 -28.19 34.45 -3.15
C LYS A 92 -27.86 34.16 -4.62
N ARG A 93 -26.96 33.19 -4.87
CA ARG A 93 -26.53 32.73 -6.19
C ARG A 93 -26.82 31.24 -6.37
N GLN A 94 -26.83 30.77 -7.61
CA GLN A 94 -27.03 29.35 -7.90
C GLN A 94 -25.83 28.53 -7.42
N VAL A 95 -26.11 27.37 -6.80
CA VAL A 95 -25.06 26.48 -6.28
C VAL A 95 -24.14 25.97 -7.40
N ALA A 96 -24.71 25.59 -8.55
CA ALA A 96 -23.94 25.12 -9.70
C ALA A 96 -23.01 26.19 -10.32
N GLU A 97 -23.35 27.46 -10.18
CA GLU A 97 -22.50 28.57 -10.65
C GLU A 97 -21.32 28.78 -9.70
N LEU A 98 -21.60 28.81 -8.39
CA LEU A 98 -20.56 28.90 -7.35
C LEU A 98 -19.56 27.73 -7.44
N PHE A 99 -20.05 26.52 -7.66
CA PHE A 99 -19.18 25.34 -7.81
C PHE A 99 -18.23 25.46 -9.02
N ARG A 100 -18.73 25.97 -10.17
CA ARG A 100 -17.90 26.17 -11.37
C ARG A 100 -16.80 27.22 -11.18
N GLU A 101 -17.04 28.24 -10.36
CA GLU A 101 -16.02 29.24 -9.99
C GLU A 101 -14.94 28.66 -9.07
N GLU A 102 -15.32 27.79 -8.14
CA GLU A 102 -14.40 27.15 -7.20
C GLU A 102 -13.63 25.98 -7.83
N GLN A 103 -14.21 25.29 -8.82
CA GLN A 103 -13.63 24.11 -9.48
C GLN A 103 -12.15 24.24 -9.90
N PRO A 104 -11.69 25.33 -10.56
CA PRO A 104 -10.28 25.47 -10.94
C PRO A 104 -9.32 25.64 -9.75
N HIS A 105 -9.84 25.95 -8.56
CA HIS A 105 -9.06 26.10 -7.33
C HIS A 105 -9.02 24.80 -6.50
N LEU A 106 -9.76 23.77 -6.91
CA LEU A 106 -9.77 22.47 -6.24
C LEU A 106 -8.53 21.65 -6.60
N GLN A 107 -8.08 20.83 -5.65
CA GLN A 107 -6.99 19.88 -5.90
C GLN A 107 -7.46 18.76 -6.84
N PRO A 108 -6.61 18.29 -7.76
CA PRO A 108 -6.92 17.14 -8.59
C PRO A 108 -7.06 15.87 -7.72
N LEU A 109 -7.98 14.98 -8.12
CA LEU A 109 -8.11 13.69 -7.47
C LEU A 109 -6.87 12.82 -7.78
N PRO A 110 -6.35 12.05 -6.81
CA PRO A 110 -5.32 11.05 -7.07
C PRO A 110 -5.74 10.09 -8.19
N ALA A 111 -4.78 9.71 -9.05
CA ALA A 111 -5.05 8.85 -10.21
C ALA A 111 -5.52 7.43 -9.83
N SER A 112 -5.15 6.96 -8.65
CA SER A 112 -5.59 5.67 -8.11
C SER A 112 -6.46 5.86 -6.86
N GLY A 113 -7.47 5.00 -6.73
CA GLY A 113 -8.26 4.91 -5.51
C GLY A 113 -7.40 4.41 -4.33
N PHE A 114 -7.84 4.74 -3.11
CA PHE A 114 -7.17 4.27 -1.90
C PHE A 114 -7.23 2.73 -1.81
N ALA A 115 -6.06 2.11 -1.62
CA ALA A 115 -5.97 0.66 -1.47
C ALA A 115 -6.24 0.28 0.00
N PHE A 116 -7.37 -0.39 0.24
CA PHE A 116 -7.71 -0.87 1.58
C PHE A 116 -6.72 -1.94 2.05
N PHE A 117 -6.34 -1.84 3.33
CA PHE A 117 -5.50 -2.82 3.99
C PHE A 117 -6.02 -3.15 5.39
N ARG A 118 -5.64 -4.34 5.87
CA ARG A 118 -5.77 -4.71 7.29
C ARG A 118 -4.43 -4.52 7.97
N GLN A 119 -4.41 -3.79 9.07
CA GLN A 119 -3.22 -3.60 9.88
C GLN A 119 -3.22 -4.57 11.06
N SER A 120 -2.09 -5.23 11.31
CA SER A 120 -1.88 -6.08 12.49
C SER A 120 -0.43 -6.02 12.95
N VAL A 121 -0.20 -6.09 14.26
CA VAL A 121 1.15 -6.23 14.81
C VAL A 121 1.50 -7.71 14.88
N ARG A 122 2.72 -8.07 14.45
CA ARG A 122 3.24 -9.44 14.47
C ARG A 122 4.67 -9.46 14.97
N THR A 123 5.03 -10.55 15.63
CA THR A 123 6.41 -10.80 16.08
C THR A 123 7.17 -11.53 14.99
N VAL A 124 8.43 -11.14 14.78
CA VAL A 124 9.34 -11.80 13.85
C VAL A 124 9.86 -13.10 14.48
N ASP A 125 9.76 -14.20 13.74
CA ASP A 125 10.26 -15.51 14.17
C ASP A 125 11.80 -15.54 14.24
N ASP A 126 12.33 -16.57 14.90
CA ASP A 126 13.77 -16.92 14.92
C ASP A 126 14.41 -16.95 13.52
N ALA A 127 13.62 -17.28 12.49
CA ALA A 127 14.06 -17.35 11.10
C ALA A 127 14.02 -16.00 10.35
N GLY A 128 13.62 -14.90 11.01
CA GLY A 128 13.42 -13.60 10.37
C GLY A 128 12.14 -13.51 9.53
N LEU A 129 11.16 -14.36 9.82
CA LEU A 129 9.90 -14.46 9.08
C LEU A 129 8.74 -13.95 9.92
N VAL A 130 7.68 -13.50 9.24
CA VAL A 130 6.42 -13.11 9.86
C VAL A 130 5.28 -13.89 9.23
N GLN A 131 4.45 -14.48 10.08
CA GLN A 131 3.28 -15.22 9.65
C GLN A 131 2.08 -14.30 9.44
N VAL A 132 1.51 -14.33 8.23
CA VAL A 132 0.32 -13.56 7.84
C VAL A 132 -0.64 -14.47 7.08
N GLU A 133 -1.87 -14.61 7.58
CA GLU A 133 -2.93 -15.43 6.98
C GLU A 133 -2.53 -16.90 6.67
N GLY A 134 -1.56 -17.43 7.43
CA GLY A 134 -1.06 -18.81 7.26
C GLY A 134 0.12 -18.95 6.29
N SER A 135 0.68 -17.86 5.77
CA SER A 135 1.89 -17.84 4.95
C SER A 135 3.00 -17.05 5.63
N TYR A 136 4.26 -17.35 5.31
CA TYR A 136 5.44 -16.77 5.95
C TYR A 136 6.15 -15.81 5.00
N TYR A 137 6.46 -14.61 5.48
CA TYR A 137 7.05 -13.53 4.69
C TYR A 137 8.36 -13.06 5.34
N ALA A 138 9.39 -12.77 4.54
CA ALA A 138 10.65 -12.23 5.05
C ALA A 138 10.49 -10.82 5.63
N ALA A 139 10.94 -10.62 6.87
CA ALA A 139 10.83 -9.35 7.58
C ALA A 139 12.17 -8.59 7.71
N LEU A 140 13.28 -9.12 7.17
CA LEU A 140 14.58 -8.44 7.21
C LEU A 140 14.46 -7.06 6.55
N PRO A 141 15.05 -6.00 7.14
CA PRO A 141 16.08 -6.01 8.19
C PRO A 141 15.56 -6.01 9.65
N ALA A 142 14.28 -6.32 9.90
CA ALA A 142 13.77 -6.40 11.27
C ALA A 142 14.55 -7.42 12.12
N ALA A 143 14.78 -7.08 13.38
CA ALA A 143 15.44 -7.99 14.32
C ALA A 143 14.55 -9.21 14.62
N PRO A 144 15.11 -10.42 14.74
CA PRO A 144 14.38 -11.58 15.25
C PRO A 144 13.78 -11.29 16.62
N HIS A 145 12.56 -11.76 16.87
CA HIS A 145 11.75 -11.46 18.07
C HIS A 145 11.32 -9.99 18.22
N GLY A 146 11.60 -9.13 17.24
CA GLY A 146 11.06 -7.78 17.20
C GLY A 146 9.58 -7.77 16.82
N GLU A 147 8.86 -6.75 17.28
CA GLU A 147 7.51 -6.46 16.80
C GLU A 147 7.57 -5.62 15.52
N VAL A 148 6.76 -6.01 14.53
CA VAL A 148 6.60 -5.29 13.27
C VAL A 148 5.13 -5.08 12.97
N THR A 149 4.84 -3.97 12.28
CA THR A 149 3.48 -3.69 11.81
C THR A 149 3.31 -4.24 10.40
N VAL A 150 2.31 -5.08 10.20
CA VAL A 150 2.00 -5.66 8.89
C VAL A 150 0.72 -5.03 8.34
N ARG A 151 0.80 -4.51 7.11
CA ARG A 151 -0.36 -4.10 6.31
C ARG A 151 -0.62 -5.11 5.21
N ALA A 152 -1.75 -5.80 5.29
CA ALA A 152 -2.19 -6.77 4.30
C ALA A 152 -3.22 -6.13 3.36
N PHE A 153 -2.83 -5.96 2.10
CA PHE A 153 -3.69 -5.52 0.99
C PHE A 153 -4.29 -6.72 0.27
N ALA A 154 -5.10 -6.47 -0.76
CA ALA A 154 -5.70 -7.51 -1.60
C ALA A 154 -4.65 -8.40 -2.29
N GLN A 155 -3.58 -7.81 -2.83
CA GLN A 155 -2.56 -8.50 -3.63
C GLN A 155 -1.13 -8.37 -3.10
N SER A 156 -0.92 -7.54 -2.07
CA SER A 156 0.42 -7.32 -1.50
C SER A 156 0.38 -7.24 0.02
N ILE A 157 1.54 -7.47 0.64
CA ILE A 157 1.76 -7.31 2.06
C ILE A 157 2.94 -6.35 2.25
N GLU A 158 2.78 -5.38 3.13
CA GLU A 158 3.83 -4.45 3.54
C GLU A 158 4.17 -4.70 4.99
N ILE A 159 5.47 -4.76 5.29
CA ILE A 159 6.01 -4.92 6.63
C ILE A 159 6.69 -3.61 6.99
N LEU A 160 6.30 -3.02 8.11
CA LEU A 160 6.80 -1.76 8.62
C LEU A 160 7.46 -1.96 9.99
N ASP A 161 8.43 -1.13 10.30
CA ASP A 161 9.06 -1.10 11.61
C ASP A 161 8.14 -0.48 12.69
N ALA A 162 8.64 -0.40 13.92
CA ALA A 162 7.92 0.23 15.04
C ALA A 162 7.70 1.74 14.85
N ARG A 163 8.45 2.40 13.95
CA ARG A 163 8.34 3.83 13.62
C ARG A 163 7.41 4.08 12.42
N GLY A 164 6.90 3.03 11.78
CA GLY A 164 6.06 3.12 10.59
C GLY A 164 6.83 3.25 9.27
N GLN A 165 8.14 3.02 9.26
CA GLN A 165 8.96 2.98 8.04
C GLN A 165 8.77 1.63 7.33
N LEU A 166 8.55 1.68 6.01
CA LEU A 166 8.43 0.48 5.19
C LEU A 166 9.77 -0.28 5.15
N LEU A 167 9.75 -1.52 5.64
CA LEU A 167 10.91 -2.42 5.61
C LEU A 167 10.92 -3.25 4.33
N ARG A 168 9.82 -3.93 4.03
CA ARG A 168 9.68 -4.78 2.84
C ARG A 168 8.24 -4.80 2.32
N ARG A 169 8.13 -5.05 1.02
CA ARG A 169 6.87 -5.32 0.34
C ARG A 169 6.94 -6.67 -0.38
N HIS A 170 5.90 -7.48 -0.19
CA HIS A 170 5.78 -8.81 -0.76
C HIS A 170 4.49 -8.95 -1.57
N PRO A 171 4.48 -9.75 -2.65
CA PRO A 171 3.22 -10.22 -3.23
C PRO A 171 2.51 -11.13 -2.24
N LYS A 172 1.18 -11.04 -2.15
CA LYS A 172 0.38 -11.90 -1.28
C LYS A 172 0.41 -13.33 -1.81
N ALA A 173 0.74 -14.30 -0.96
CA ALA A 173 0.78 -15.69 -1.35
C ALA A 173 -0.62 -16.26 -1.65
N THR A 174 -0.76 -16.99 -2.75
CA THR A 174 -2.02 -17.61 -3.17
C THR A 174 -2.41 -18.82 -2.32
N ARG A 175 -1.41 -19.55 -1.78
CA ARG A 175 -1.62 -20.75 -0.96
C ARG A 175 -1.17 -20.53 0.47
N LYS A 176 -1.89 -21.13 1.42
CA LYS A 176 -1.47 -21.22 2.83
C LYS A 176 -0.23 -22.12 2.94
N GLY A 177 0.64 -21.82 3.92
CA GLY A 177 1.90 -22.52 4.12
C GLY A 177 3.00 -22.15 3.13
N ALA A 178 2.79 -21.13 2.29
CA ALA A 178 3.83 -20.63 1.39
C ALA A 178 4.88 -19.84 2.17
N PHE A 179 6.13 -19.92 1.69
CA PHE A 179 7.24 -19.10 2.16
C PHE A 179 7.61 -18.12 1.04
N VAL A 180 7.35 -16.83 1.28
CA VAL A 180 7.71 -15.72 0.39
C VAL A 180 8.95 -15.04 0.98
N LEU A 181 10.10 -15.53 0.56
CA LEU A 181 11.40 -15.05 1.00
C LEU A 181 12.41 -15.21 -0.13
N GLU A 182 13.32 -14.25 -0.28
CA GLU A 182 14.43 -14.36 -1.20
C GLU A 182 15.50 -15.30 -0.61
N GLY A 183 16.28 -15.97 -1.45
CA GLY A 183 17.34 -16.87 -0.98
C GLY A 183 18.37 -16.18 -0.07
N THR A 184 18.54 -14.87 -0.23
CA THR A 184 19.39 -13.99 0.57
C THR A 184 18.82 -13.68 1.96
N ASP A 185 17.50 -13.73 2.12
CA ASP A 185 16.79 -13.44 3.38
C ASP A 185 16.76 -14.62 4.34
N ARG A 186 17.25 -15.79 3.92
CA ARG A 186 17.42 -16.92 4.82
C ARG A 186 18.50 -16.59 5.83
N ILE A 187 18.07 -16.10 7.00
CA ILE A 187 18.93 -16.03 8.17
C ILE A 187 19.36 -17.46 8.46
N PHE A 188 20.66 -17.71 8.30
CA PHE A 188 21.27 -18.91 8.80
C PHE A 188 21.36 -18.79 10.31
N ASN A 189 20.22 -19.00 10.97
CA ASN A 189 20.17 -19.12 12.40
C ASN A 189 20.62 -20.55 12.75
N PRO A 190 21.59 -20.77 13.66
CA PRO A 190 21.69 -22.06 14.33
C PRO A 190 20.35 -22.32 15.00
N SER A 191 19.49 -23.07 14.31
CA SER A 191 18.22 -23.53 14.86
C SER A 191 18.44 -24.08 16.27
N ARG A 192 17.40 -24.07 17.11
CA ARG A 192 17.45 -24.74 18.42
C ARG A 192 17.97 -26.18 18.30
N GLU A 193 17.69 -26.83 17.18
CA GLU A 193 18.23 -28.15 16.82
C GLU A 193 19.72 -28.14 16.53
N THR A 194 20.26 -27.11 15.87
CA THR A 194 21.71 -26.93 15.72
C THR A 194 22.40 -26.81 17.07
N THR A 195 21.89 -25.97 17.96
CA THR A 195 22.47 -25.79 19.30
C THR A 195 22.39 -27.09 20.11
N ARG A 196 21.27 -27.82 20.02
CA ARG A 196 21.13 -29.17 20.59
C ARG A 196 22.10 -30.18 20.00
N MET A 197 22.31 -30.16 18.68
CA MET A 197 23.26 -31.03 18.00
C MET A 197 24.68 -30.72 18.46
N LEU A 198 25.08 -29.45 18.49
CA LEU A 198 26.41 -29.04 18.99
C LEU A 198 26.60 -29.47 20.45
N ALA A 199 25.60 -29.29 21.32
CA ALA A 199 25.66 -29.74 22.70
C ALA A 199 25.73 -31.27 22.85
N ARG A 200 25.13 -32.04 21.93
CA ARG A 200 25.32 -33.50 21.88
C ARG A 200 26.72 -33.88 21.42
N MET A 201 27.27 -33.18 20.44
CA MET A 201 28.63 -33.42 19.94
C MET A 201 29.69 -33.06 20.99
N ASP A 202 29.44 -32.04 21.82
CA ASP A 202 30.28 -31.69 22.98
C ASP A 202 30.39 -32.85 23.99
N LYS A 203 29.31 -33.63 24.18
CA LYS A 203 29.29 -34.79 25.09
C LYS A 203 30.09 -36.00 24.57
N ILE A 204 30.29 -36.10 23.25
CA ILE A 204 31.05 -37.22 22.64
C ILE A 204 32.55 -37.00 22.85
N GLY A 205 33.03 -35.76 22.72
CA GLY A 205 34.41 -35.43 23.01
C GLY A 205 34.89 -34.13 22.34
N PRO A 206 36.01 -33.56 22.81
CA PRO A 206 36.48 -32.24 22.40
C PRO A 206 36.87 -32.15 20.92
N ARG A 207 37.35 -33.26 20.32
CA ARG A 207 37.69 -33.30 18.89
C ARG A 207 36.45 -33.28 17.99
N THR A 208 35.39 -33.99 18.39
CA THR A 208 34.12 -34.02 17.66
C THR A 208 33.41 -32.68 17.73
N ALA A 209 33.44 -32.03 18.89
CA ALA A 209 32.94 -30.66 19.07
C ALA A 209 33.64 -29.65 18.16
N ALA A 210 34.98 -29.67 18.12
CA ALA A 210 35.77 -28.79 17.27
C ALA A 210 35.42 -28.97 15.79
N PHE A 211 35.36 -30.23 15.34
CA PHE A 211 34.97 -30.57 13.96
C PHE A 211 33.55 -30.09 13.62
N ALA A 212 32.58 -30.30 14.50
CA ALA A 212 31.19 -29.89 14.27
C ALA A 212 31.06 -28.36 14.15
N ARG A 213 31.76 -27.60 14.99
CA ARG A 213 31.77 -26.11 14.92
C ARG A 213 32.44 -25.62 13.64
N GLU A 214 33.55 -26.23 13.23
CA GLU A 214 34.24 -25.87 11.99
C GLU A 214 33.39 -26.17 10.75
N LEU A 215 32.77 -27.35 10.71
CA LEU A 215 31.83 -27.72 9.64
C LEU A 215 30.66 -26.74 9.57
N PHE A 216 30.10 -26.38 10.72
CA PHE A 216 29.01 -25.41 10.80
C PHE A 216 29.45 -24.03 10.28
N ALA A 217 30.62 -23.54 10.69
CA ALA A 217 31.18 -22.29 10.21
C ALA A 217 31.41 -22.29 8.68
N ARG A 218 31.94 -23.39 8.12
CA ARG A 218 32.14 -23.53 6.67
C ARG A 218 30.83 -23.52 5.88
N VAL A 219 29.79 -24.22 6.36
CA VAL A 219 28.47 -24.23 5.72
C VAL A 219 27.80 -22.85 5.82
N SER A 220 27.96 -22.17 6.97
CA SER A 220 27.49 -20.80 7.18
C SER A 220 28.12 -19.83 6.19
N ALA A 221 29.46 -19.90 6.05
CA ALA A 221 30.26 -19.03 5.22
C ALA A 221 30.06 -19.29 3.73
N ALA A 222 29.95 -20.56 3.29
CA ALA A 222 29.69 -20.90 1.89
C ALA A 222 28.32 -20.37 1.41
N ARG A 223 27.29 -20.44 2.27
CA ARG A 223 25.96 -19.87 1.99
C ARG A 223 25.89 -18.35 2.20
N ALA A 224 26.80 -17.78 2.99
CA ALA A 224 27.00 -16.32 3.09
C ALA A 224 27.70 -15.75 1.86
N SER A 225 28.72 -16.41 1.33
CA SER A 225 29.44 -15.99 0.13
C SER A 225 28.55 -15.99 -1.11
N ALA A 226 27.68 -17.01 -1.25
CA ALA A 226 26.65 -17.06 -2.28
C ALA A 226 25.62 -15.89 -2.21
N ARG A 227 25.51 -15.17 -1.08
CA ARG A 227 24.69 -13.95 -0.96
C ARG A 227 25.34 -12.73 -1.62
N SER A 228 26.68 -12.65 -1.70
CA SER A 228 27.35 -11.49 -2.32
C SER A 228 27.33 -11.57 -3.85
N THR A 229 27.46 -12.77 -4.43
CA THR A 229 27.50 -12.95 -5.89
C THR A 229 26.13 -12.77 -6.54
N ALA A 230 25.03 -13.03 -5.83
CA ALA A 230 23.68 -12.79 -6.33
C ALA A 230 23.28 -11.30 -6.35
N SER A 231 23.96 -10.45 -5.57
CA SER A 231 23.80 -8.98 -5.62
C SER A 231 24.63 -8.31 -6.72
N CYS A 232 25.52 -9.06 -7.38
CA CYS A 232 26.44 -8.53 -8.38
C CYS A 232 26.18 -9.18 -9.75
N ASN A 233 24.94 -9.09 -10.24
CA ASN A 233 24.64 -9.36 -11.64
C ASN A 233 23.57 -8.42 -12.21
N CYS A 234 23.64 -7.16 -11.79
CA CYS A 234 22.93 -6.03 -12.40
C CYS A 234 23.97 -5.09 -13.04
N ARG A 235 24.63 -5.55 -14.11
CA ARG A 235 25.22 -4.75 -15.19
C ARG A 235 25.93 -5.68 -16.19
N ALA A 236 25.20 -6.11 -17.20
CA ALA A 236 25.75 -6.43 -18.52
C ALA A 236 24.57 -6.53 -19.51
N ASP A 237 24.05 -5.36 -19.90
CA ASP A 237 23.30 -5.27 -21.14
C ASP A 237 24.24 -5.72 -22.27
N THR A 238 23.99 -6.90 -22.80
CA THR A 238 24.65 -7.39 -24.01
C THR A 238 23.74 -7.00 -25.17
N PRO A 239 24.13 -6.10 -26.08
CA PRO A 239 23.28 -5.80 -27.22
C PRO A 239 23.29 -6.96 -28.20
N VAL A 240 22.09 -7.43 -28.55
CA VAL A 240 21.80 -8.42 -29.59
C VAL A 240 22.37 -7.94 -30.94
N PRO A 241 23.15 -8.75 -31.68
CA PRO A 241 23.63 -8.36 -32.99
C PRO A 241 22.55 -8.65 -34.03
N THR A 242 21.80 -7.61 -34.44
CA THR A 242 20.98 -7.67 -35.65
C THR A 242 21.86 -7.60 -36.89
N SER A 243 21.84 -8.68 -37.66
CA SER A 243 22.49 -8.86 -38.95
C SER A 243 22.17 -7.73 -39.93
N ARG A 244 23.20 -7.02 -40.40
CA ARG A 244 23.17 -6.13 -41.56
C ARG A 244 24.11 -6.70 -42.62
N GLN A 245 23.57 -7.54 -43.50
CA GLN A 245 24.19 -7.80 -44.80
C GLN A 245 23.37 -7.06 -45.84
N GLN A 246 23.94 -5.99 -46.39
CA GLN A 246 23.67 -5.57 -47.77
C GLN A 246 24.87 -4.77 -48.25
N SER A 247 25.58 -5.40 -49.17
CA SER A 247 26.76 -4.94 -49.87
C SER A 247 26.44 -3.73 -50.75
N ALA A 248 27.19 -2.64 -50.59
CA ALA A 248 27.28 -1.57 -51.55
C ALA A 248 28.16 -2.02 -52.72
N ARG A 249 27.55 -2.21 -53.89
CA ARG A 249 28.23 -2.10 -55.18
C ARG A 249 27.85 -0.75 -55.81
N SER A 250 28.89 -0.06 -56.22
CA SER A 250 28.97 1.12 -57.07
C SER A 250 27.91 1.21 -58.18
N CYS A 251 27.34 2.39 -58.36
CA CYS A 251 27.09 3.00 -59.68
C CYS A 251 26.80 4.50 -59.52
N SER A 252 27.59 5.33 -60.21
CA SER A 252 27.53 6.79 -60.26
C SER A 252 26.27 7.31 -60.98
N PRO A 253 25.83 8.56 -60.72
CA PRO A 253 24.94 9.29 -61.63
C PRO A 253 25.68 10.41 -62.36
N PRO A 254 25.33 10.75 -63.62
CA PRO A 254 25.67 12.03 -64.22
C PRO A 254 24.48 13.02 -64.18
N THR A 255 24.80 14.23 -63.74
CA THR A 255 24.47 15.56 -64.30
C THR A 255 23.02 16.00 -64.61
N ALA A 256 22.76 17.24 -64.17
CA ALA A 256 22.07 18.34 -64.89
C ALA A 256 20.69 18.82 -64.38
N SER A 257 20.77 19.95 -63.65
CA SER A 257 20.04 21.23 -63.87
C SER A 257 18.59 21.43 -63.40
N PRO A 258 18.22 22.66 -62.96
CA PRO A 258 16.93 22.98 -62.34
C PRO A 258 16.00 23.80 -63.24
N THR A 259 14.69 23.55 -63.18
CA THR A 259 13.68 24.48 -63.73
C THR A 259 12.34 24.42 -62.98
N ARG A 260 12.11 25.44 -62.15
CA ARG A 260 10.93 26.33 -62.07
C ARG A 260 9.56 25.79 -62.59
N ARG A 261 8.59 25.63 -61.69
CA ARG A 261 7.34 26.43 -61.63
C ARG A 261 6.53 26.08 -60.38
#